data_AF-A0A1V0GUR7-F1
#
_entry.id   AF-A0A1V0GUR7-F1
#
_cell.length_a   1.000
_cell.length_b   1.000
_cell.length_c   1.000
_cell.angle_alpha   90.00
_cell.angle_beta   90.00
_cell.angle_gamma   90.00
#
_symmetry.space_group_name_H-M   'P 1'
#
loop_
_entity.id
_entity.type
_entity.pdbx_description
1 polymer ?
#
loop_
_entity_poly.entity_id
_entity_poly.type
_entity_poly.pdbx_seq_one_letter_code
_entity_poly.pdbx_strand_id
1 'polypeptide(L)'
;MNALTSFGEFSPAPAPVPAPAKTKAPAPRVIRHGTIRGYVTHGCRCDVCRTVEMERQRRYRARMKAGEVARRPNDPNAVPVMVRGTLYPSIAAAAQALGVMPSTISGHLRRHGHCDFVGLGQKSPAHNRDAHRTTPIAIHGRRFPSIKAASDYLGVPYGWLYKAIRTGRPANAGDRILAALMRADAQTEGRA
;
A
#
# COMPACT_ATOMS: atom_id res chain seq x y z
N MET A 1 -25.24 -64.24 11.49
CA MET A 1 -24.33 -63.57 12.44
C MET A 1 -24.24 -62.11 12.03
N ASN A 2 -25.15 -61.26 12.51
CA ASN A 2 -25.14 -59.83 12.21
C ASN A 2 -24.93 -59.05 13.51
N ALA A 3 -23.80 -58.35 13.59
CA ALA A 3 -23.38 -57.57 14.73
C ALA A 3 -24.18 -56.25 14.78
N LEU A 4 -24.97 -56.09 15.83
CA LEU A 4 -25.64 -54.84 16.19
C LEU A 4 -24.59 -53.87 16.74
N THR A 5 -24.24 -52.85 15.97
CA THR A 5 -23.42 -51.72 16.42
C THR A 5 -24.22 -50.83 17.36
N SER A 6 -23.83 -50.82 18.64
CA SER A 6 -24.30 -49.87 19.65
C SER A 6 -23.89 -48.44 19.29
N PHE A 7 -24.86 -47.57 19.03
CA PHE A 7 -24.63 -46.14 18.99
C PHE A 7 -24.49 -45.63 20.42
N GLY A 8 -23.27 -45.22 20.78
CA GLY A 8 -22.98 -44.61 22.08
C GLY A 8 -23.75 -43.30 22.27
N GLU A 9 -24.32 -43.14 23.46
CA GLU A 9 -25.04 -41.95 23.90
C GLU A 9 -24.15 -40.71 23.81
N PHE A 10 -24.49 -39.81 22.90
CA PHE A 10 -23.82 -38.53 22.73
C PHE A 10 -24.31 -37.58 23.84
N SER A 11 -23.50 -37.43 24.88
CA SER A 11 -23.78 -36.52 26.00
C SER A 11 -23.88 -35.07 25.46
N PRO A 12 -25.01 -34.36 25.66
CA PRO A 12 -25.19 -33.03 25.11
C PRO A 12 -24.18 -32.06 25.69
N ALA A 13 -23.58 -31.25 24.83
CA ALA A 13 -22.60 -30.23 25.22
C ALA A 13 -23.21 -29.27 26.27
N PRO A 14 -22.44 -28.88 27.31
CA PRO A 14 -22.93 -27.96 28.32
C PRO A 14 -23.29 -26.62 27.68
N ALA A 15 -24.39 -26.02 28.15
CA ALA A 15 -24.86 -24.73 27.68
C ALA A 15 -23.75 -23.67 27.73
N PRO A 16 -23.66 -22.77 26.74
CA PRO A 16 -22.65 -21.72 26.72
C PRO A 16 -22.82 -20.84 27.96
N VAL A 17 -21.77 -20.77 28.77
CA VAL A 17 -21.71 -19.90 29.95
C VAL A 17 -21.93 -18.46 29.47
N PRO A 18 -22.87 -17.70 30.07
CA PRO A 18 -23.11 -16.32 29.66
C PRO A 18 -21.82 -15.50 29.79
N ALA A 19 -21.50 -14.76 28.74
CA ALA A 19 -20.32 -13.89 28.72
C ALA A 19 -20.39 -12.91 29.91
N PRO A 20 -19.26 -12.69 30.64
CA PRO A 20 -19.26 -11.81 31.80
C PRO A 20 -19.71 -10.40 31.39
N ALA A 21 -20.66 -9.85 32.13
CA ALA A 21 -21.13 -8.48 31.94
C ALA A 21 -19.95 -7.50 31.97
N LYS A 22 -19.84 -6.64 30.96
CA LYS A 22 -18.76 -5.66 30.82
C LYS A 22 -18.77 -4.72 32.03
N THR A 23 -17.81 -4.88 32.93
CA THR A 23 -17.60 -3.97 34.06
C THR A 23 -17.31 -2.56 33.55
N LYS A 24 -17.88 -1.56 34.25
CA LYS A 24 -17.78 -0.12 33.94
C LYS A 24 -16.31 0.27 33.77
N ALA A 25 -15.99 1.02 32.71
CA ALA A 25 -14.63 1.41 32.37
C ALA A 25 -13.93 2.09 33.58
N PRO A 26 -12.68 1.70 33.91
CA PRO A 26 -11.96 2.29 35.03
C PRO A 26 -11.74 3.79 34.79
N ALA A 27 -11.77 4.57 35.87
CA ALA A 27 -11.46 6.00 35.85
C ALA A 27 -10.13 6.28 35.11
N PRO A 28 -10.00 7.44 34.43
CA PRO A 28 -8.81 7.77 33.66
C PRO A 28 -7.59 7.77 34.57
N ARG A 29 -6.68 6.81 34.36
CA ARG A 29 -5.44 6.72 35.11
C ARG A 29 -4.58 7.94 34.76
N VAL A 30 -4.04 8.63 35.77
CA VAL A 30 -3.04 9.68 35.55
C VAL A 30 -1.82 9.06 34.87
N ILE A 31 -1.57 9.42 33.61
CA ILE A 31 -0.46 8.87 32.81
C ILE A 31 0.81 9.64 33.16
N ARG A 32 1.88 8.93 33.55
CA ARG A 32 3.21 9.54 33.72
C ARG A 32 3.84 9.82 32.36
N HIS A 33 3.84 11.08 31.95
CA HIS A 33 4.50 11.56 30.73
C HIS A 33 6.04 11.52 30.86
N GLY A 34 6.75 11.56 29.74
CA GLY A 34 8.22 11.51 29.72
C GLY A 34 8.82 10.14 30.06
N THR A 35 8.03 9.07 29.95
CA THR A 35 8.51 7.69 30.13
C THR A 35 8.20 6.86 28.89
N ILE A 36 8.99 5.81 28.64
CA ILE A 36 8.76 4.85 27.54
C ILE A 36 7.36 4.22 27.67
N ARG A 37 6.94 3.90 28.90
CA ARG A 37 5.63 3.33 29.20
C ARG A 37 4.49 4.30 28.84
N GLY A 38 4.69 5.60 29.09
CA GLY A 38 3.76 6.65 28.67
C GLY A 38 3.51 6.66 27.15
N TYR A 39 4.57 6.51 26.34
CA TYR A 39 4.46 6.48 24.88
C TYR A 39 3.93 5.14 24.34
N VAL A 40 4.53 4.01 24.74
CA VAL A 40 4.23 2.68 24.15
C VAL A 40 2.95 2.09 24.72
N THR A 41 2.81 2.05 26.05
CA THR A 41 1.70 1.34 26.72
C THR A 41 0.44 2.20 26.80
N HIS A 42 0.61 3.50 27.06
CA HIS A 42 -0.53 4.42 27.26
C HIS A 42 -0.85 5.27 26.03
N GLY A 43 -0.09 5.13 24.94
CA GLY A 43 -0.38 5.80 23.68
C GLY A 43 -0.21 7.32 23.70
N CYS A 44 0.44 7.89 24.71
CA CYS A 44 0.65 9.33 24.77
C CYS A 44 1.56 9.82 23.62
N ARG A 45 1.23 10.96 23.02
CA ARG A 45 1.95 11.56 21.88
C ARG A 45 2.40 13.02 22.13
N CYS A 46 2.41 13.48 23.38
CA CYS A 46 2.95 14.81 23.72
C CYS A 46 4.45 14.89 23.43
N ASP A 47 4.99 16.11 23.35
CA ASP A 47 6.38 16.35 22.96
C ASP A 47 7.38 15.69 23.92
N VAL A 48 7.13 15.74 25.23
CA VAL A 48 7.98 15.09 26.25
C VAL A 48 8.05 13.57 26.06
N CYS A 49 6.94 12.92 25.73
CA CYS A 49 6.95 11.47 25.44
C CYS A 49 7.64 11.16 24.11
N ARG A 50 7.51 12.06 23.12
CA ARG A 50 8.11 11.89 21.79
C ARG A 50 9.63 12.04 21.85
N THR A 51 10.16 13.01 22.59
CA THR A 51 11.62 13.20 22.75
C THR A 51 12.27 11.99 23.42
N VAL A 52 11.68 11.46 24.49
CA VAL A 52 12.19 10.28 25.20
C VAL A 52 12.24 9.05 24.29
N GLU A 53 11.24 8.83 23.44
CA GLU A 53 11.26 7.73 22.47
C GLU A 53 12.31 7.97 21.36
N MET A 54 12.45 9.19 20.86
CA MET A 54 13.51 9.52 19.89
C MET A 54 14.91 9.28 20.47
N GLU A 55 15.18 9.71 21.71
CA GLU A 55 16.45 9.49 22.41
C GLU A 55 16.72 8.01 22.62
N ARG A 56 15.71 7.25 23.07
CA ARG A 56 15.80 5.80 23.21
C ARG A 56 16.15 5.13 21.89
N GLN A 57 15.47 5.50 20.79
CA GLN A 57 15.75 4.95 19.47
C GLN A 57 17.15 5.31 18.98
N ARG A 58 17.61 6.55 19.22
CA ARG A 58 18.97 6.98 18.91
C ARG A 58 19.99 6.16 19.68
N ARG A 59 19.81 5.97 20.99
CA ARG A 59 20.69 5.15 21.84
C ARG A 59 20.69 3.69 21.37
N TYR A 60 19.54 3.13 21.03
CA TYR A 60 19.44 1.76 20.50
C TYR A 60 20.22 1.61 19.18
N ARG A 61 20.05 2.54 18.23
CA ARG A 61 20.81 2.54 16.96
C ARG A 61 22.32 2.71 17.17
N ALA A 62 22.73 3.54 18.13
CA ALA A 62 24.14 3.72 18.49
C ALA A 62 24.75 2.42 19.04
N ARG A 63 24.06 1.74 19.97
CA ARG A 63 24.50 0.44 20.50
C ARG A 63 24.56 -0.66 19.44
N MET A 64 23.59 -0.68 18.52
CA MET A 64 23.60 -1.59 17.36
C MET A 64 24.79 -1.32 16.43
N LYS A 65 25.14 -0.04 16.20
CA LYS A 65 26.31 0.36 15.40
C LYS A 65 27.63 -0.01 16.11
N ALA A 66 27.67 0.12 17.43
CA ALA A 66 28.81 -0.27 18.27
C ALA A 66 28.95 -1.79 18.44
N GLY A 67 27.97 -2.58 17.99
CA GLY A 67 27.99 -4.04 18.13
C GLY A 67 27.63 -4.55 19.54
N GLU A 68 27.19 -3.69 20.45
CA GLU A 68 26.81 -4.07 21.83
C GLU A 68 25.51 -4.89 21.90
N VAL A 69 24.73 -4.89 20.83
CA VAL A 69 23.46 -5.60 20.76
C VAL A 69 23.60 -6.73 19.75
N ALA A 70 23.65 -7.95 20.27
CA ALA A 70 23.62 -9.15 19.44
C ALA A 70 22.32 -9.18 18.64
N ARG A 71 22.43 -9.44 17.34
CA ARG A 71 21.26 -9.77 16.52
C ARG A 71 20.72 -11.12 16.95
N ARG A 72 19.41 -11.32 16.81
CA ARG A 72 18.81 -12.65 16.99
C ARG A 72 19.40 -13.60 15.92
N PRO A 73 19.71 -14.86 16.26
CA PRO A 73 20.26 -15.81 15.30
C PRO A 73 19.39 -16.00 14.05
N ASN A 74 18.06 -15.97 14.22
CA ASN A 74 17.09 -16.11 13.12
C ASN A 74 16.58 -14.75 12.59
N ASP A 75 17.36 -13.68 12.69
CA ASP A 75 16.97 -12.41 12.05
C ASP A 75 17.07 -12.57 10.52
N PRO A 76 16.05 -12.22 9.74
CA PRO A 76 16.10 -12.34 8.28
C PRO A 76 17.27 -11.56 7.67
N ASN A 77 17.76 -10.50 8.33
CA ASN A 77 18.92 -9.75 7.86
C ASN A 77 20.26 -10.40 8.19
N ALA A 78 20.29 -11.48 8.97
CA ALA A 78 21.46 -12.24 9.37
C ALA A 78 21.62 -13.57 8.60
N VAL A 79 20.69 -13.90 7.70
CA VAL A 79 20.76 -15.10 6.85
C VAL A 79 21.77 -14.88 5.71
N PRO A 80 22.63 -15.88 5.39
CA PRO A 80 23.55 -15.78 4.26
C PRO A 80 22.79 -15.71 2.93
N VAL A 81 23.28 -14.90 1.99
CA VAL A 81 22.61 -14.68 0.70
C VAL A 81 23.62 -14.72 -0.44
N MET A 82 23.25 -15.38 -1.53
CA MET A 82 23.99 -15.38 -2.77
C MET A 82 23.51 -14.25 -3.68
N VAL A 83 24.45 -13.41 -4.15
CA VAL A 83 24.15 -12.34 -5.11
C VAL A 83 25.17 -12.41 -6.24
N ARG A 84 24.70 -12.67 -7.47
CA ARG A 84 25.53 -12.78 -8.69
C ARG A 84 26.71 -13.74 -8.51
N GLY A 85 26.45 -14.91 -7.92
CA GLY A 85 27.45 -15.95 -7.65
C GLY A 85 28.37 -15.69 -6.45
N THR A 86 28.27 -14.53 -5.77
CA THR A 86 29.04 -14.26 -4.54
C THR A 86 28.20 -14.56 -3.31
N LEU A 87 28.70 -15.40 -2.40
CA LEU A 87 28.05 -15.71 -1.12
C LEU A 87 28.41 -14.66 -0.07
N TYR A 88 27.42 -13.95 0.45
CA TYR A 88 27.57 -13.00 1.54
C TYR A 88 27.09 -13.62 2.85
N PRO A 89 27.76 -13.34 3.99
CA PRO A 89 27.39 -13.91 5.29
C PRO A 89 26.04 -13.39 5.79
N SER A 90 25.59 -12.23 5.31
CA SER A 90 24.30 -11.66 5.68
C SER A 90 23.76 -10.73 4.59
N ILE A 91 22.44 -10.50 4.60
CA ILE A 91 21.78 -9.46 3.78
C ILE A 91 22.43 -8.09 4.00
N ALA A 92 22.79 -7.76 5.25
CA ALA A 92 23.41 -6.48 5.56
C ALA A 92 24.81 -6.34 4.94
N ALA A 93 25.61 -7.41 4.94
CA ALA A 93 26.93 -7.42 4.30
C ALA A 93 26.80 -7.28 2.78
N ALA A 94 25.86 -8.02 2.16
CA ALA A 94 25.57 -7.89 0.73
C ALA A 94 25.11 -6.46 0.37
N ALA A 95 24.25 -5.87 1.19
CA ALA A 95 23.73 -4.52 1.00
C ALA A 95 24.85 -3.47 1.04
N GLN A 96 25.76 -3.58 2.02
CA GLN A 96 26.91 -2.69 2.14
C GLN A 96 27.86 -2.83 0.94
N ALA A 97 28.17 -4.06 0.51
CA ALA A 97 29.05 -4.31 -0.62
C ALA A 97 28.48 -3.78 -1.95
N LEU A 98 27.17 -3.86 -2.14
CA LEU A 98 26.49 -3.43 -3.36
C LEU A 98 26.03 -1.96 -3.32
N GLY A 99 26.18 -1.26 -2.18
CA GLY A 99 25.71 0.11 -2.00
C GLY A 99 24.18 0.25 -2.03
N VAL A 100 23.44 -0.78 -1.63
CA VAL A 100 21.96 -0.82 -1.63
C VAL A 100 21.41 -0.90 -0.21
N MET A 101 20.12 -0.61 -0.05
CA MET A 101 19.43 -0.80 1.23
C MET A 101 19.18 -2.30 1.50
N PRO A 102 19.38 -2.83 2.73
CA PRO A 102 19.09 -4.25 3.06
C PRO A 102 17.65 -4.69 2.75
N SER A 103 16.68 -3.77 2.89
CA SER A 103 15.28 -4.02 2.56
C SER A 103 15.07 -4.29 1.07
N THR A 104 15.89 -3.72 0.18
CA THR A 104 15.85 -3.97 -1.26
C THR A 104 16.17 -5.43 -1.55
N ILE A 105 17.25 -5.96 -0.96
CA ILE A 105 17.65 -7.37 -1.08
C ILE A 105 16.54 -8.27 -0.54
N SER A 106 16.06 -8.02 0.68
CA SER A 106 14.96 -8.80 1.27
C SER A 106 13.69 -8.77 0.40
N GLY A 107 13.34 -7.61 -0.15
CA GLY A 107 12.21 -7.44 -1.05
C GLY A 107 12.40 -8.15 -2.40
N HIS A 108 13.63 -8.31 -2.89
CA HIS A 108 13.93 -9.11 -4.08
C HIS A 108 13.81 -10.61 -3.80
N LEU A 109 14.38 -11.10 -2.69
CA LEU A 109 14.20 -12.49 -2.27
C LEU A 109 12.73 -12.87 -2.14
N ARG A 110 11.90 -12.00 -1.54
CA ARG A 110 10.46 -12.25 -1.39
C ARG A 110 9.69 -12.28 -2.70
N ARG A 111 10.06 -11.45 -3.68
CA ARG A 111 9.32 -11.31 -4.96
C ARG A 111 9.81 -12.27 -6.04
N HIS A 112 11.10 -12.56 -6.08
CA HIS A 112 11.75 -13.28 -7.16
C HIS A 112 12.46 -14.56 -6.69
N GLY A 113 12.69 -14.75 -5.39
CA GLY A 113 13.44 -15.89 -4.86
C GLY A 113 14.97 -15.76 -4.97
N HIS A 114 15.48 -14.78 -5.73
CA HIS A 114 16.90 -14.54 -5.92
C HIS A 114 17.23 -13.04 -5.95
N CYS A 115 18.52 -12.68 -5.87
CA CYS A 115 18.99 -11.29 -5.68
C CYS A 115 19.87 -10.73 -6.81
N ASP A 116 20.00 -11.43 -7.93
CA ASP A 116 20.99 -11.05 -8.96
C ASP A 116 20.74 -9.67 -9.59
N PHE A 117 19.47 -9.25 -9.63
CA PHE A 117 19.06 -7.96 -10.19
C PHE A 117 19.22 -6.77 -9.24
N VAL A 118 19.57 -7.00 -7.97
CA VAL A 118 19.69 -5.92 -6.98
C VAL A 118 20.79 -4.95 -7.41
N GLY A 119 20.48 -3.65 -7.41
CA GLY A 119 21.45 -2.59 -7.73
C GLY A 119 21.73 -2.37 -9.22
N LEU A 120 21.09 -3.11 -10.13
CA LEU A 120 21.26 -2.91 -11.60
C LEU A 120 20.46 -1.73 -12.16
N GLY A 121 19.76 -0.97 -11.32
CA GLY A 121 19.02 0.20 -11.78
C GLY A 121 17.98 -0.11 -12.86
N GLN A 122 17.48 -1.35 -12.91
CA GLN A 122 16.33 -1.76 -13.74
C GLN A 122 15.11 -0.99 -13.25
N LYS A 123 15.02 0.29 -13.64
CA LYS A 123 13.83 1.09 -13.50
C LYS A 123 12.80 0.39 -14.36
N SER A 124 11.63 0.08 -13.78
CA SER A 124 10.46 -0.22 -14.61
C SER A 124 10.40 0.83 -15.71
N PRO A 125 10.08 0.45 -16.97
CA PRO A 125 9.89 1.42 -18.03
C PRO A 125 9.06 2.55 -17.46
N ALA A 126 9.59 3.78 -17.50
CA ALA A 126 8.85 4.92 -16.99
C ALA A 126 7.48 4.84 -17.65
N HIS A 127 6.41 4.70 -16.86
CA HIS A 127 5.06 4.71 -17.43
C HIS A 127 5.01 5.96 -18.30
N ASN A 128 4.87 5.76 -19.61
CA ASN A 128 4.90 6.85 -20.56
C ASN A 128 3.73 7.75 -20.20
N ARG A 129 4.01 8.84 -19.47
CA ARG A 129 3.00 9.76 -18.95
C ARG A 129 2.20 10.38 -20.10
N ASP A 130 2.76 10.35 -21.31
CA ASP A 130 2.19 10.85 -22.54
C ASP A 130 1.45 9.77 -23.37
N ALA A 131 1.61 8.48 -23.06
CA ALA A 131 0.89 7.41 -23.78
C ALA A 131 -0.64 7.55 -23.63
N HIS A 132 -1.11 8.05 -22.48
CA HIS A 132 -2.52 8.34 -22.25
C HIS A 132 -3.01 9.66 -22.90
N ARG A 133 -2.10 10.54 -23.33
CA ARG A 133 -2.45 11.84 -23.92
C ARG A 133 -2.78 11.77 -25.40
N THR A 134 -2.54 10.63 -26.07
CA THR A 134 -2.60 10.54 -27.54
C THR A 134 -3.50 9.42 -28.04
N THR A 135 -4.33 8.81 -27.19
CA THR A 135 -5.31 7.81 -27.66
C THR A 135 -6.47 8.54 -28.36
N PRO A 136 -6.62 8.42 -29.69
CA PRO A 136 -7.72 9.06 -30.39
C PRO A 136 -9.03 8.42 -29.97
N ILE A 137 -10.06 9.24 -29.77
CA ILE A 137 -11.39 8.80 -29.35
C ILE A 137 -12.46 9.26 -30.34
N ALA A 138 -13.51 8.46 -30.48
CA ALA A 138 -14.69 8.83 -31.24
C ALA A 138 -15.87 9.08 -30.29
N ILE A 139 -16.46 10.28 -30.34
CA ILE A 139 -17.66 10.65 -29.59
C ILE A 139 -18.74 10.99 -30.62
N HIS A 140 -19.81 10.21 -30.65
CA HIS A 140 -20.99 10.43 -31.53
C HIS A 140 -20.62 10.70 -33.00
N GLY A 141 -19.65 9.94 -33.54
CA GLY A 141 -19.20 10.08 -34.93
C GLY A 141 -18.08 11.10 -35.16
N ARG A 142 -17.82 12.03 -34.24
CA ARG A 142 -16.65 12.92 -34.31
C ARG A 142 -15.41 12.27 -33.70
N ARG A 143 -14.27 12.45 -34.36
CA ARG A 143 -12.95 11.96 -33.90
C ARG A 143 -12.16 13.09 -33.25
N PHE A 144 -11.60 12.82 -32.09
CA PHE A 144 -10.72 13.71 -31.36
C PHE A 144 -9.36 13.04 -31.15
N PRO A 145 -8.25 13.79 -31.19
CA PRO A 145 -6.91 13.22 -30.97
C PRO A 145 -6.70 12.74 -29.54
N SER A 146 -7.47 13.27 -28.58
CA SER A 146 -7.44 12.85 -27.18
C SER A 146 -8.73 13.21 -26.44
N ILE A 147 -8.95 12.61 -25.26
CA ILE A 147 -10.04 12.97 -24.34
C ILE A 147 -9.92 14.44 -23.90
N LYS A 148 -8.70 14.96 -23.74
CA LYS A 148 -8.48 16.37 -23.37
C LYS A 148 -8.90 17.32 -24.49
N ALA A 149 -8.56 17.02 -25.74
CA ALA A 149 -9.00 17.82 -26.89
C ALA A 149 -10.54 17.83 -26.99
N ALA A 150 -11.19 16.68 -26.77
CA ALA A 150 -12.65 16.62 -26.71
C ALA A 150 -13.23 17.44 -25.54
N SER A 151 -12.60 17.40 -24.36
CA SER A 151 -13.01 18.18 -23.18
C SER A 151 -12.91 19.69 -23.43
N ASP A 152 -11.81 20.14 -24.03
CA ASP A 152 -11.58 21.55 -24.36
C ASP A 152 -12.56 22.02 -25.46
N TYR A 153 -12.86 21.18 -26.47
CA TYR A 153 -13.86 21.47 -27.51
C TYR A 153 -15.30 21.54 -26.97
N LEU A 154 -15.69 20.59 -26.13
CA LEU A 154 -17.04 20.50 -25.56
C LEU A 154 -17.29 21.51 -24.44
N GLY A 155 -16.23 22.12 -23.89
CA GLY A 155 -16.32 22.97 -22.69
C GLY A 155 -16.75 22.20 -21.43
N VAL A 156 -16.45 20.90 -21.36
CA VAL A 156 -16.86 20.01 -20.25
C VAL A 156 -15.63 19.59 -19.45
N PRO A 157 -15.67 19.50 -18.11
CA PRO A 157 -14.51 19.11 -17.31
C PRO A 157 -13.93 17.73 -17.70
N TYR A 158 -12.61 17.68 -17.93
CA TYR A 158 -11.88 16.47 -18.35
C TYR A 158 -12.17 15.25 -17.47
N GLY A 159 -12.13 15.41 -16.14
CA GLY A 159 -12.34 14.30 -15.20
C GLY A 159 -13.76 13.72 -15.29
N TRP A 160 -14.76 14.56 -15.58
CA TRP A 160 -16.13 14.12 -15.79
C TRP A 160 -16.25 13.31 -17.09
N LEU A 161 -15.69 13.83 -18.19
CA LEU A 161 -15.72 13.17 -19.50
C LEU A 161 -14.98 11.83 -19.46
N TYR A 162 -13.80 11.80 -18.85
CA TYR A 162 -13.00 10.58 -18.65
C TYR A 162 -13.80 9.52 -17.87
N LYS A 163 -14.48 9.91 -16.79
CA LYS A 163 -15.30 9.00 -16.00
C LYS A 163 -16.52 8.52 -16.80
N ALA A 164 -17.19 9.41 -17.55
CA ALA A 164 -18.34 9.05 -18.37
C ALA A 164 -18.01 8.05 -19.48
N ILE A 165 -16.81 8.13 -20.08
CA ILE A 165 -16.33 7.19 -21.09
C ILE A 165 -15.87 5.88 -20.44
N ARG A 166 -15.07 5.93 -19.37
CA ARG A 166 -14.45 4.75 -18.74
C ARG A 166 -15.45 3.85 -18.01
N THR A 167 -16.42 4.44 -17.32
CA THR A 167 -17.35 3.69 -16.45
C THR A 167 -18.54 3.12 -17.23
N GLY A 168 -18.60 3.33 -18.55
CA GLY A 168 -19.83 3.18 -19.34
C GLY A 168 -20.76 4.36 -19.09
N ARG A 169 -21.45 4.84 -20.15
CA ARG A 169 -22.33 6.01 -20.07
C ARG A 169 -23.47 5.72 -19.08
N PRO A 170 -23.64 6.46 -17.96
CA PRO A 170 -24.94 6.48 -17.30
C PRO A 170 -25.97 7.09 -18.28
N ALA A 171 -27.23 6.67 -18.21
CA ALA A 171 -28.28 7.07 -19.19
C ALA A 171 -28.26 8.58 -19.50
N ASN A 172 -28.02 9.42 -18.50
CA ASN A 172 -28.07 10.88 -18.62
C ASN A 172 -26.75 11.54 -19.08
N ALA A 173 -25.64 10.80 -19.14
CA ALA A 173 -24.36 11.37 -19.59
C ALA A 173 -24.25 11.42 -21.12
N GLY A 174 -24.92 10.51 -21.83
CA GLY A 174 -24.98 10.52 -23.29
C GLY A 174 -25.61 11.81 -23.81
N ASP A 175 -26.80 12.14 -23.32
CA ASP A 175 -27.56 13.33 -23.73
C ASP A 175 -26.82 14.63 -23.40
N ARG A 176 -26.15 14.69 -22.24
CA ARG A 176 -25.32 15.85 -21.87
C ARG A 176 -24.12 16.04 -22.79
N ILE A 177 -23.46 14.95 -23.20
CA ILE A 177 -22.34 15.02 -24.15
C ILE A 177 -22.85 15.46 -25.53
N LEU A 178 -23.99 14.92 -25.98
CA LEU A 178 -24.59 15.30 -27.26
C LEU A 178 -25.03 16.78 -27.26
N ALA A 179 -25.68 17.25 -26.20
CA ALA A 179 -26.08 18.65 -26.06
C ALA A 179 -24.87 19.60 -25.96
N ALA A 180 -23.77 19.17 -25.34
CA ALA A 180 -22.52 19.93 -25.34
C ALA A 180 -21.89 19.98 -26.74
N LEU A 181 -21.93 18.86 -27.47
CA LEU A 181 -21.43 18.78 -28.85
C LEU A 181 -22.22 19.71 -29.78
N MET A 182 -23.55 19.68 -29.73
CA MET A 182 -24.40 20.55 -30.54
C MET A 182 -24.15 22.04 -30.25
N ARG A 183 -23.93 22.41 -28.98
CA ARG A 183 -23.59 23.80 -28.62
C ARG A 183 -22.22 24.23 -29.14
N ALA A 184 -21.22 23.36 -29.04
CA ALA A 184 -19.87 23.65 -29.53
C ALA A 184 -19.82 23.77 -31.06
N ASP A 185 -20.56 22.92 -31.77
CA ASP A 185 -20.68 22.97 -33.24
C ASP A 185 -21.32 24.29 -33.68
N ALA A 186 -22.44 24.70 -33.07
CA ALA A 186 -23.08 25.99 -33.36
C ALA A 186 -22.17 27.21 -33.09
N GLN A 187 -21.34 27.16 -32.04
CA GLN A 187 -20.35 28.21 -31.75
C GLN A 187 -19.20 28.26 -32.75
N THR A 188 -18.83 27.11 -33.32
CA THR A 188 -17.73 27.03 -34.31
C THR A 188 -18.20 27.52 -35.67
N GLU A 189 -19.43 27.16 -36.08
CA GLU A 189 -20.06 27.61 -37.32
C GLU A 189 -20.27 29.13 -37.37
N GLY A 190 -20.62 29.76 -36.24
CA GLY A 190 -20.77 31.22 -36.18
C GLY A 190 -19.46 32.01 -36.12
N ARG A 191 -18.31 31.34 -36.03
CA ARG A 191 -16.97 31.97 -35.97
C ARG A 191 -16.19 31.86 -37.29
N ALA A 192 -16.72 31.08 -38.24
CA ALA A 192 -16.19 30.96 -39.61
C ALA A 192 -16.81 32.03 -40.51
#